data_AF-A0A9E3V4M5-F1
#
_entry.id   AF-A0A9E3V4M5-F1
#
_cell.length_a   1.000
_cell.length_b   1.000
_cell.length_c   1.000
_cell.angle_alpha   90.00
_cell.angle_beta   90.00
_cell.angle_gamma   90.00
#
_symmetry.space_group_name_H-M   'P 1'
#
loop_
_entity.id
_entity.type
_entity.pdbx_description
1 polymer ?
#
loop_
_entity_poly.entity_id
_entity_poly.type
_entity_poly.pdbx_seq_one_letter_code
_entity_poly.pdbx_strand_id
1 'polypeptide(L)'
;MSDLEPQETEPEISPPPETPSERPWRFISLLADDGREPPASLTDRVALQTWAAATAAWHPALLARTDTLPRFEDVETPLPAGPEEVRLLAASSAERLPSGYRTGAEDAGAIVMEAEGDRFDLARRILERIEPGASLGDPDDPVARDYLALGTARWMLRDLTIGMGHVDCLDVESLARETLAGARAWSQGDCNTATNRLRAAFELLTQARERFYPVDAYLVDLHLLDPSTPPNALAGALEARTPFSIVAPARAIEVFAAREPEHAAALRQGINEGWADVVGGAYEEVDEPLLPLESILWQFRKGGEVYRRHLDDRNVETLARRRFGLYPMLPQVAKRFGFRFAIHLGLDAGRFPVPVESKRLWESPDGSSLETLTRPPLAADRPAQGLHLPWR
;
A
#
# COMPACT_ATOMS: atom_id res chain seq x y z
N MET A 1 -48.67 -29.39 73.81
CA MET A 1 -47.24 -29.04 73.82
C MET A 1 -46.52 -29.96 72.85
N SER A 2 -46.38 -29.52 71.60
CA SER A 2 -45.12 -29.60 70.85
C SER A 2 -45.37 -28.85 69.54
N ASP A 3 -44.87 -27.62 69.49
CA ASP A 3 -44.89 -26.78 68.30
C ASP A 3 -43.94 -27.36 67.24
N LEU A 4 -44.39 -27.36 65.99
CA LEU A 4 -43.58 -27.70 64.80
C LEU A 4 -43.07 -26.39 64.21
N GLU A 5 -41.77 -26.11 64.36
CA GLU A 5 -41.07 -25.06 63.61
C GLU A 5 -40.84 -25.50 62.16
N PRO A 6 -41.00 -24.60 61.16
CA PRO A 6 -40.61 -24.88 59.79
C PRO A 6 -39.10 -24.64 59.58
N GLN A 7 -38.43 -25.60 58.93
CA GLN A 7 -37.04 -25.49 58.48
C GLN A 7 -36.92 -24.40 57.40
N GLU A 8 -36.06 -23.41 57.65
CA GLU A 8 -35.58 -22.47 56.64
C GLU A 8 -34.64 -23.18 55.65
N THR A 9 -34.97 -23.10 54.36
CA THR A 9 -34.11 -23.50 53.25
C THR A 9 -33.01 -22.47 53.05
N GLU A 10 -31.75 -22.88 53.17
CA GLU A 10 -30.58 -22.08 52.79
C GLU A 10 -30.65 -21.72 51.28
N PRO A 11 -30.37 -20.46 50.90
CA PRO A 11 -30.32 -20.08 49.51
C PRO A 11 -29.04 -20.62 48.85
N GLU A 12 -29.24 -21.33 47.75
CA GLU A 12 -28.20 -21.82 46.85
C GLU A 12 -27.43 -20.61 46.27
N ILE A 13 -26.18 -20.44 46.70
CA ILE A 13 -25.30 -19.38 46.22
C ILE A 13 -24.85 -19.75 44.82
N SER A 14 -25.47 -19.16 43.79
CA SER A 14 -24.94 -19.20 42.42
C SER A 14 -23.49 -18.69 42.41
N PRO A 15 -22.57 -19.37 41.69
CA PRO A 15 -21.22 -18.86 41.55
C PRO A 15 -21.27 -17.47 40.89
N PRO A 16 -20.40 -16.53 41.32
CA PRO A 16 -20.34 -15.22 40.69
C PRO A 16 -20.01 -15.37 39.20
N PRO A 17 -20.54 -14.49 38.33
CA PRO A 17 -20.17 -14.48 36.93
C PRO A 17 -18.65 -14.39 36.82
N GLU A 18 -18.05 -15.27 36.01
CA GLU A 18 -16.62 -15.22 35.72
C GLU A 18 -16.28 -13.83 35.20
N THR A 19 -15.47 -13.10 35.97
CA THR A 19 -14.82 -11.88 35.52
C THR A 19 -14.08 -12.20 34.22
N PRO A 20 -14.22 -11.39 33.14
CA PRO A 20 -13.48 -11.61 31.91
C PRO A 20 -11.99 -11.72 32.26
N SER A 21 -11.33 -12.74 31.71
CA SER A 21 -9.97 -13.08 32.12
C SER A 21 -9.05 -11.87 31.93
N GLU A 22 -8.29 -11.55 32.98
CA GLU A 22 -7.34 -10.42 33.03
C GLU A 22 -6.09 -10.63 32.15
N ARG A 23 -6.10 -11.64 31.27
CA ARG A 23 -4.93 -12.00 30.48
C ARG A 23 -4.97 -11.29 29.13
N PRO A 24 -3.82 -10.76 28.67
CA PRO A 24 -3.74 -10.08 27.39
C PRO A 24 -3.99 -11.06 26.23
N TRP A 25 -4.78 -10.62 25.25
CA TRP A 25 -5.00 -11.38 24.02
C TRP A 25 -3.73 -11.47 23.19
N ARG A 26 -3.59 -12.55 22.42
CA ARG A 26 -2.53 -12.68 21.40
C ARG A 26 -3.14 -12.80 20.01
N PHE A 27 -2.54 -12.11 19.05
CA PHE A 27 -2.97 -12.14 17.65
C PHE A 27 -1.95 -12.88 16.79
N ILE A 28 -2.40 -13.89 16.06
CA ILE A 28 -1.58 -14.67 15.15
C ILE A 28 -2.25 -14.71 13.78
N SER A 29 -1.55 -14.30 12.74
CA SER A 29 -2.01 -14.43 11.35
C SER A 29 -1.38 -15.66 10.73
N LEU A 30 -2.22 -16.60 10.28
CA LEU A 30 -1.84 -17.82 9.60
C LEU A 30 -1.81 -17.55 8.10
N LEU A 31 -0.59 -17.46 7.55
CA LEU A 31 -0.34 -17.06 6.17
C LEU A 31 0.14 -18.26 5.34
N ALA A 32 -0.40 -18.35 4.13
CA ALA A 32 0.12 -19.22 3.09
C ALA A 32 1.53 -18.77 2.69
N ASP A 33 2.48 -19.71 2.62
CA ASP A 33 3.84 -19.47 2.14
C ASP A 33 4.57 -18.37 2.95
N ASP A 34 4.36 -18.35 4.28
CA ASP A 34 4.95 -17.35 5.16
C ASP A 34 6.49 -17.31 5.01
N GLY A 35 7.02 -16.10 4.80
CA GLY A 35 8.45 -15.89 4.58
C GLY A 35 8.97 -16.43 3.25
N ARG A 36 8.12 -16.63 2.24
CA ARG A 36 8.51 -17.01 0.87
C ARG A 36 7.95 -16.04 -0.15
N GLU A 37 8.59 -15.97 -1.30
CA GLU A 37 8.08 -15.18 -2.42
C GLU A 37 6.68 -15.69 -2.81
N PRO A 38 5.65 -14.81 -2.88
CA PRO A 38 4.32 -15.21 -3.28
C PRO A 38 4.31 -15.85 -4.69
N PRO A 39 3.43 -16.84 -4.94
CA PRO A 39 3.36 -17.47 -6.26
C PRO A 39 2.91 -16.46 -7.33
N ALA A 40 3.45 -16.56 -8.54
CA ALA A 40 3.08 -15.69 -9.66
C ALA A 40 1.59 -15.77 -10.06
N SER A 41 0.89 -16.83 -9.66
CA SER A 41 -0.55 -17.04 -9.87
C SER A 41 -1.44 -16.43 -8.78
N LEU A 42 -0.87 -15.68 -7.83
CA LEU A 42 -1.61 -15.04 -6.74
C LEU A 42 -2.69 -14.08 -7.29
N THR A 43 -3.93 -14.30 -6.87
CA THR A 43 -5.06 -13.45 -7.27
C THR A 43 -5.22 -12.26 -6.32
N ASP A 44 -5.76 -11.14 -6.81
CA ASP A 44 -5.98 -9.95 -5.97
C ASP A 44 -6.90 -10.20 -4.79
N ARG A 45 -7.93 -11.03 -4.98
CA ARG A 45 -8.86 -11.38 -3.91
C ARG A 45 -8.13 -12.05 -2.75
N VAL A 46 -7.28 -13.04 -3.06
CA VAL A 46 -6.47 -13.73 -2.05
C VAL A 46 -5.48 -12.76 -1.42
N ALA A 47 -4.77 -11.97 -2.23
CA ALA A 47 -3.82 -10.99 -1.72
C ALA A 47 -4.46 -9.96 -0.78
N LEU A 48 -5.67 -9.47 -1.09
CA LEU A 48 -6.43 -8.55 -0.23
C LEU A 48 -6.77 -9.20 1.12
N GLN A 49 -7.18 -10.46 1.12
CA GLN A 49 -7.48 -11.22 2.34
C GLN A 49 -6.21 -11.46 3.17
N THR A 50 -5.08 -11.74 2.52
CA THR A 50 -3.78 -11.84 3.20
C THR A 50 -3.37 -10.50 3.82
N TRP A 51 -3.55 -9.38 3.10
CA TRP A 51 -3.34 -8.04 3.66
C TRP A 51 -4.22 -7.76 4.87
N ALA A 52 -5.51 -8.09 4.79
CA ALA A 52 -6.43 -7.92 5.92
C ALA A 52 -5.99 -8.79 7.11
N ALA A 53 -5.73 -10.08 6.90
CA ALA A 53 -5.30 -11.00 7.95
C ALA A 53 -4.02 -10.54 8.65
N ALA A 54 -3.05 -10.04 7.90
CA ALA A 54 -1.75 -9.64 8.44
C ALA A 54 -1.78 -8.29 9.16
N THR A 55 -2.71 -7.39 8.80
CA THR A 55 -2.67 -5.99 9.26
C THR A 55 -3.83 -5.60 10.18
N ALA A 56 -4.96 -6.30 10.17
CA ALA A 56 -6.12 -5.94 11.00
C ALA A 56 -5.79 -5.90 12.50
N ALA A 57 -5.02 -6.88 12.99
CA ALA A 57 -4.60 -6.96 14.39
C ALA A 57 -3.69 -5.81 14.85
N TRP A 58 -3.18 -5.00 13.92
CA TRP A 58 -2.37 -3.82 14.23
C TRP A 58 -3.21 -2.58 14.55
N HIS A 59 -4.53 -2.64 14.46
CA HIS A 59 -5.39 -1.53 14.87
C HIS A 59 -5.13 -1.16 16.35
N PRO A 60 -5.00 0.13 16.74
CA PRO A 60 -4.62 0.50 18.10
C PRO A 60 -5.62 0.02 19.15
N ALA A 61 -6.92 -0.02 18.83
CA ALA A 61 -7.92 -0.64 19.69
C ALA A 61 -7.60 -2.10 20.01
N LEU A 62 -7.12 -2.90 19.05
CA LEU A 62 -6.75 -4.30 19.31
C LEU A 62 -5.43 -4.39 20.08
N LEU A 63 -4.42 -3.62 19.66
CA LEU A 63 -3.10 -3.58 20.31
C LEU A 63 -3.17 -3.15 21.79
N ALA A 64 -4.13 -2.30 22.17
CA ALA A 64 -4.33 -1.90 23.56
C ALA A 64 -4.72 -3.07 24.49
N ARG A 65 -5.15 -4.20 23.92
CA ARG A 65 -5.62 -5.40 24.62
C ARG A 65 -4.58 -6.53 24.63
N THR A 66 -3.34 -6.24 24.22
CA THR A 66 -2.23 -7.20 24.19
C THR A 66 -1.01 -6.69 24.93
N ASP A 67 -0.12 -7.63 25.26
CA ASP A 67 1.25 -7.35 25.71
C ASP A 67 2.31 -7.79 24.69
N THR A 68 1.88 -8.31 23.55
CA THR A 68 2.77 -8.78 22.47
C THR A 68 2.28 -8.26 21.13
N LEU A 69 3.23 -7.95 20.24
CA LEU A 69 2.90 -7.61 18.85
C LEU A 69 2.22 -8.78 18.12
N PRO A 70 1.36 -8.50 17.12
CA PRO A 70 0.83 -9.53 16.25
C PRO A 70 1.95 -10.35 15.59
N ARG A 71 1.75 -11.66 15.50
CA ARG A 71 2.72 -12.60 14.92
C ARG A 71 2.19 -13.23 13.64
N PHE A 72 3.11 -13.73 12.83
CA PHE A 72 2.81 -14.49 11.63
C PHE A 72 3.30 -15.93 11.81
N GLU A 73 2.53 -16.88 11.30
CA GLU A 73 2.89 -18.31 11.24
C GLU A 73 2.49 -18.89 9.87
N ASP A 74 3.20 -19.93 9.44
CA ASP A 74 2.83 -20.69 8.26
C ASP A 74 1.55 -21.51 8.56
N VAL A 75 0.55 -21.38 7.67
CA VAL A 75 -0.73 -22.07 7.79
C VAL A 75 -0.62 -23.60 7.70
N GLU A 76 0.43 -24.15 7.07
CA GLU A 76 0.65 -25.59 6.91
C GLU A 76 1.32 -26.21 8.14
N THR A 77 2.07 -25.41 8.90
CA THR A 77 2.78 -25.84 10.11
C THR A 77 2.52 -24.94 11.32
N PRO A 78 1.23 -24.68 11.65
CA PRO A 78 0.88 -23.76 12.73
C PRO A 78 1.25 -24.37 14.08
N LEU A 79 1.62 -23.52 15.04
CA LEU A 79 1.78 -23.96 16.42
C LEU A 79 0.41 -24.31 17.03
N PRO A 80 0.37 -25.20 18.04
CA PRO A 80 -0.85 -25.48 18.77
C PRO A 80 -1.44 -24.20 19.35
N ALA A 81 -2.74 -23.99 19.16
CA ALA A 81 -3.42 -22.82 19.69
C ALA A 81 -3.54 -22.90 21.22
N GLY A 82 -3.45 -21.74 21.87
CA GLY A 82 -3.65 -21.59 23.31
C GLY A 82 -4.90 -20.78 23.64
N PRO A 83 -5.29 -20.71 24.93
CA PRO A 83 -6.36 -19.83 25.37
C PRO A 83 -5.98 -18.35 25.10
N GLU A 84 -7.00 -17.52 24.87
CA GLU A 84 -6.87 -16.07 24.62
C GLU A 84 -6.02 -15.73 23.38
N GLU A 85 -6.02 -16.63 22.40
CA GLU A 85 -5.44 -16.40 21.09
C GLU A 85 -6.55 -16.16 20.05
N VAL A 86 -6.35 -15.14 19.21
CA VAL A 86 -7.13 -14.98 17.98
C VAL A 86 -6.22 -15.31 16.79
N ARG A 87 -6.62 -16.33 16.03
CA ARG A 87 -5.90 -16.83 14.86
C ARG A 87 -6.64 -16.44 13.58
N LEU A 88 -6.01 -15.61 12.75
CA LEU A 88 -6.58 -15.05 11.53
C LEU A 88 -6.10 -15.85 10.31
N LEU A 89 -7.03 -16.42 9.56
CA LEU A 89 -6.76 -17.16 8.32
C LEU A 89 -7.07 -16.28 7.12
N ALA A 90 -6.12 -16.08 6.21
CA ALA A 90 -6.49 -15.58 4.89
C ALA A 90 -7.42 -16.60 4.22
N ALA A 91 -8.63 -16.22 3.79
CA ALA A 91 -9.75 -17.16 3.54
C ALA A 91 -9.42 -18.35 2.60
N SER A 92 -8.54 -18.17 1.61
CA SER A 92 -8.10 -19.28 0.73
C SER A 92 -7.09 -20.24 1.35
N SER A 93 -6.67 -20.02 2.60
CA SER A 93 -5.69 -20.81 3.32
C SER A 93 -6.33 -21.82 4.27
N ALA A 94 -7.66 -21.77 4.44
CA ALA A 94 -8.42 -22.69 5.28
C ALA A 94 -8.20 -24.16 4.89
N GLU A 95 -8.08 -24.44 3.59
CA GLU A 95 -7.86 -25.79 3.06
C GLU A 95 -6.42 -26.30 3.30
N ARG A 96 -5.47 -25.41 3.58
CA ARG A 96 -4.06 -25.76 3.86
C ARG A 96 -3.81 -26.08 5.33
N LEU A 97 -4.80 -25.86 6.20
CA LEU A 97 -4.68 -26.18 7.62
C LEU A 97 -4.57 -27.69 7.86
N PRO A 98 -3.78 -28.13 8.85
CA PRO A 98 -3.79 -29.51 9.28
C PRO A 98 -5.18 -29.98 9.72
N SER A 99 -5.51 -31.23 9.40
CA SER A 99 -6.77 -31.85 9.81
C SER A 99 -6.95 -31.82 11.33
N GLY A 100 -8.14 -31.44 11.80
CA GLY A 100 -8.46 -31.33 13.22
C GLY A 100 -7.93 -30.08 13.93
N TYR A 101 -7.17 -29.22 13.24
CA TYR A 101 -6.59 -28.01 13.86
C TYR A 101 -7.66 -27.05 14.39
N ARG A 102 -8.73 -26.81 13.62
CA ARG A 102 -9.82 -25.90 14.05
C ARG A 102 -10.51 -26.40 15.33
N THR A 103 -10.86 -27.68 15.36
CA THR A 103 -11.46 -28.30 16.54
C THR A 103 -10.52 -28.23 17.74
N GLY A 104 -9.23 -28.56 17.55
CA GLY A 104 -8.24 -28.44 18.63
C GLY A 104 -8.04 -27.01 19.12
N ALA A 105 -8.18 -26.01 18.25
CA ALA A 105 -8.10 -24.60 18.63
C ALA A 105 -9.34 -24.14 19.42
N GLU A 106 -10.53 -24.58 19.01
CA GLU A 106 -11.78 -24.34 19.73
C GLU A 106 -11.74 -24.99 21.12
N ASP A 107 -11.28 -26.23 21.22
CA ASP A 107 -11.10 -26.95 22.49
C ASP A 107 -10.09 -26.26 23.42
N ALA A 108 -9.07 -25.61 22.86
CA ALA A 108 -8.09 -24.83 23.60
C ALA A 108 -8.58 -23.43 24.01
N GLY A 109 -9.78 -23.03 23.59
CA GLY A 109 -10.35 -21.70 23.86
C GLY A 109 -9.81 -20.59 22.97
N ALA A 110 -9.20 -20.91 21.82
CA ALA A 110 -8.76 -19.94 20.84
C ALA A 110 -9.91 -19.57 19.88
N ILE A 111 -9.86 -18.34 19.36
CA ILE A 111 -10.80 -17.86 18.35
C ILE A 111 -10.12 -17.98 16.98
N VAL A 112 -10.63 -18.84 16.11
CA VAL A 112 -10.16 -18.96 14.72
C VAL A 112 -11.13 -18.23 13.79
N MET A 113 -10.62 -17.28 13.00
CA MET A 113 -11.44 -16.44 12.11
C MET A 113 -10.87 -16.40 10.70
N GLU A 114 -11.74 -16.32 9.70
CA GLU A 114 -11.34 -16.06 8.33
C GLU A 114 -11.35 -14.56 8.02
N ALA A 115 -10.29 -14.11 7.36
CA ALA A 115 -10.12 -12.75 6.89
C ALA A 115 -10.96 -12.54 5.63
N GLU A 116 -12.21 -12.14 5.86
CA GLU A 116 -13.13 -11.67 4.83
C GLU A 116 -13.26 -10.14 4.85
N GLY A 117 -13.66 -9.53 3.74
CA GLY A 117 -13.83 -8.07 3.66
C GLY A 117 -12.50 -7.31 3.79
N ASP A 118 -12.60 -6.04 4.19
CA ASP A 118 -11.43 -5.19 4.41
C ASP A 118 -10.83 -5.34 5.82
N ARG A 119 -9.68 -4.70 6.03
CA ARG A 119 -8.94 -4.78 7.30
C ARG A 119 -9.69 -4.14 8.48
N PHE A 120 -10.49 -3.09 8.27
CA PHE A 120 -11.26 -2.44 9.33
C PHE A 120 -12.46 -3.31 9.73
N ASP A 121 -13.15 -3.89 8.76
CA ASP A 121 -14.21 -4.85 9.00
C ASP A 121 -13.72 -6.08 9.76
N LEU A 122 -12.53 -6.58 9.40
CA LEU A 122 -11.89 -7.66 10.14
C LEU A 122 -11.53 -7.22 11.56
N ALA A 123 -10.89 -6.06 11.74
CA ALA A 123 -10.55 -5.54 13.07
C ALA A 123 -11.79 -5.38 13.97
N ARG A 124 -12.92 -4.96 13.39
CA ARG A 124 -14.20 -4.79 14.09
C ARG A 124 -14.74 -6.12 14.57
N ARG A 125 -14.72 -7.13 13.71
CA ARG A 125 -15.18 -8.48 14.06
C ARG A 125 -14.28 -9.14 15.11
N ILE A 126 -12.97 -8.91 15.06
CA ILE A 126 -12.06 -9.35 16.11
C ILE A 126 -12.44 -8.69 17.43
N LEU A 127 -12.58 -7.36 17.43
CA LEU A 127 -12.89 -6.58 18.63
C LEU A 127 -14.21 -7.02 19.27
N GLU A 128 -15.26 -7.18 18.46
CA GLU A 128 -16.57 -7.65 18.93
C GLU A 128 -16.50 -9.05 19.56
N ARG A 129 -15.57 -9.90 19.13
CA ARG A 129 -15.43 -11.26 19.66
C ARG A 129 -14.68 -11.32 20.98
N ILE A 130 -13.70 -10.43 21.18
CA ILE A 130 -12.86 -10.39 22.38
C ILE A 130 -13.41 -9.46 23.46
N GLU A 131 -14.14 -8.40 23.06
CA GLU A 131 -14.76 -7.43 23.95
C GLU A 131 -16.03 -6.86 23.28
N PRO A 132 -17.17 -7.56 23.41
CA PRO A 132 -18.43 -7.16 22.78
C PRO A 132 -18.84 -5.72 23.15
N GLY A 133 -19.24 -4.93 22.16
CA GLY A 133 -19.65 -3.55 22.36
C GLY A 133 -18.52 -2.52 22.46
N ALA A 134 -17.25 -2.95 22.40
CA ALA A 134 -16.13 -2.04 22.29
C ALA A 134 -16.09 -1.36 20.90
N SER A 135 -15.69 -0.09 20.87
CA SER A 135 -15.60 0.69 19.63
C SER A 135 -14.20 0.62 19.04
N LEU A 136 -14.11 0.51 17.71
CA LEU A 136 -12.87 0.74 16.96
C LEU A 136 -12.47 2.22 16.89
N GLY A 137 -13.32 3.13 17.35
CA GLY A 137 -13.12 4.57 17.13
C GLY A 137 -13.54 4.99 15.72
N ASP A 138 -13.11 6.18 15.32
CA ASP A 138 -13.39 6.75 14.00
C ASP A 138 -12.56 6.03 12.90
N PRO A 139 -13.18 5.42 11.88
CA PRO A 139 -12.46 4.80 10.76
C PRO A 139 -11.58 5.78 9.95
N ASP A 140 -11.85 7.08 10.06
CA ASP A 140 -11.08 8.16 9.45
C ASP A 140 -9.98 8.72 10.36
N ASP A 141 -9.80 8.19 11.58
CA ASP A 141 -8.71 8.62 12.46
C ASP A 141 -7.33 8.35 11.81
N PRO A 142 -6.53 9.40 11.55
CA PRO A 142 -5.25 9.25 10.89
C PRO A 142 -4.24 8.43 11.72
N VAL A 143 -4.29 8.53 13.05
CA VAL A 143 -3.38 7.76 13.92
C VAL A 143 -3.72 6.28 13.85
N ALA A 144 -5.01 5.93 13.87
CA ALA A 144 -5.44 4.53 13.72
C ALA A 144 -5.04 3.94 12.36
N ARG A 145 -5.12 4.74 11.28
CA ARG A 145 -4.62 4.37 9.95
C ARG A 145 -3.11 4.15 9.93
N ASP A 146 -2.35 5.01 10.60
CA ASP A 146 -0.89 4.90 10.67
C ASP A 146 -0.44 3.64 11.43
N TYR A 147 -1.20 3.18 12.43
CA TYR A 147 -0.95 1.89 13.10
C TYR A 147 -1.13 0.69 12.15
N LEU A 148 -2.17 0.72 11.29
CA LEU A 148 -2.34 -0.30 10.25
C LEU A 148 -1.20 -0.24 9.22
N ALA A 149 -0.73 0.97 8.89
CA ALA A 149 0.43 1.18 8.03
C ALA A 149 1.72 0.66 8.68
N LEU A 150 1.89 0.81 10.00
CA LEU A 150 3.00 0.23 10.76
C LEU A 150 3.02 -1.30 10.62
N GLY A 151 1.86 -1.95 10.73
CA GLY A 151 1.74 -3.40 10.50
C GLY A 151 2.13 -3.81 9.08
N THR A 152 1.67 -3.07 8.08
CA THR A 152 2.09 -3.26 6.67
C THR A 152 3.61 -3.10 6.53
N ALA A 153 4.20 -2.04 7.08
CA ALA A 153 5.63 -1.77 7.00
C ALA A 153 6.48 -2.82 7.72
N ARG A 154 6.04 -3.28 8.89
CA ARG A 154 6.72 -4.35 9.65
C ARG A 154 6.74 -5.65 8.86
N TRP A 155 5.64 -6.01 8.23
CA TRP A 155 5.56 -7.21 7.41
C TRP A 155 6.43 -7.08 6.15
N MET A 156 6.33 -5.98 5.41
CA MET A 156 7.18 -5.75 4.24
C MET A 156 8.67 -5.77 4.59
N LEU A 157 9.08 -5.18 5.73
CA LEU A 157 10.46 -5.21 6.19
C LEU A 157 10.93 -6.64 6.50
N ARG A 158 10.07 -7.45 7.13
CA ARG A 158 10.37 -8.86 7.39
C ARG A 158 10.67 -9.59 6.10
N ASP A 159 9.77 -9.50 5.13
CA ASP A 159 9.86 -10.24 3.87
C ASP A 159 11.03 -9.73 3.03
N LEU A 160 11.34 -8.43 3.07
CA LEU A 160 12.53 -7.85 2.44
C LEU A 160 13.81 -8.42 3.07
N THR A 161 13.87 -8.49 4.40
CA THR A 161 15.02 -9.05 5.13
C THR A 161 15.25 -10.51 4.74
N ILE A 162 14.18 -11.30 4.66
CA ILE A 162 14.22 -12.71 4.25
C ILE A 162 14.64 -12.83 2.79
N GLY A 163 14.02 -12.06 1.89
CA GLY A 163 14.31 -12.07 0.45
C GLY A 163 15.75 -11.68 0.13
N MET A 164 16.36 -10.81 0.94
CA MET A 164 17.78 -10.46 0.82
C MET A 164 18.72 -11.44 1.53
N GLY A 165 18.21 -12.45 2.25
CA GLY A 165 19.03 -13.42 2.98
C GLY A 165 19.76 -12.84 4.19
N HIS A 166 19.25 -11.76 4.79
CA HIS A 166 19.82 -11.14 5.98
C HIS A 166 19.16 -11.66 7.27
N VAL A 167 19.84 -11.46 8.39
CA VAL A 167 19.28 -11.71 9.72
C VAL A 167 18.41 -10.52 10.12
N ASP A 168 17.23 -10.77 10.68
CA ASP A 168 16.38 -9.72 11.23
C ASP A 168 17.10 -9.02 12.39
N CYS A 169 17.45 -7.76 12.17
CA CYS A 169 18.21 -6.94 13.10
C CYS A 169 17.33 -5.90 13.82
N LEU A 170 16.01 -6.02 13.67
CA LEU A 170 15.03 -5.19 14.33
C LEU A 170 15.05 -5.42 15.85
N ASP A 171 15.12 -4.33 16.61
CA ASP A 171 14.90 -4.36 18.06
C ASP A 171 13.39 -4.54 18.34
N VAL A 172 12.97 -5.81 18.40
CA VAL A 172 11.56 -6.20 18.61
C VAL A 172 11.05 -5.75 19.98
N GLU A 173 11.91 -5.71 21.00
CA GLU A 173 11.53 -5.29 22.36
C GLU A 173 11.20 -3.79 22.39
N SER A 174 12.06 -2.96 21.79
CA SER A 174 11.78 -1.54 21.65
C SER A 174 10.56 -1.29 20.77
N LEU A 175 10.43 -2.00 19.64
CA LEU A 175 9.25 -1.85 18.78
C LEU A 175 7.95 -2.18 19.54
N ALA A 176 7.93 -3.29 20.28
CA ALA A 176 6.77 -3.69 21.07
C ALA A 176 6.44 -2.65 22.14
N ARG A 177 7.45 -2.17 22.87
CA ARG A 177 7.27 -1.15 23.91
C ARG A 177 6.65 0.13 23.34
N GLU A 178 7.21 0.68 22.27
CA GLU A 178 6.71 1.93 21.68
C GLU A 178 5.31 1.76 21.08
N THR A 179 5.10 0.68 20.31
CA THR A 179 3.82 0.41 19.62
C THR A 179 2.68 0.18 20.63
N LEU A 180 2.89 -0.66 21.64
CA LEU A 180 1.85 -1.01 22.61
C LEU A 180 1.56 0.16 23.57
N ALA A 181 2.58 0.89 24.01
CA ALA A 181 2.38 2.08 24.83
C ALA A 181 1.62 3.18 24.07
N GLY A 182 1.94 3.38 22.80
CA GLY A 182 1.21 4.31 21.94
C GLY A 182 -0.24 3.90 21.69
N ALA A 183 -0.51 2.61 21.48
CA ALA A 183 -1.87 2.10 21.28
C ALA A 183 -2.73 2.30 22.54
N ARG A 184 -2.16 2.09 23.73
CA ARG A 184 -2.82 2.37 25.02
C ARG A 184 -3.09 3.86 25.19
N ALA A 185 -2.12 4.73 24.89
CA ALA A 185 -2.33 6.18 24.90
C ALA A 185 -3.46 6.62 23.96
N TRP A 186 -3.53 6.04 22.75
CA TRP A 186 -4.62 6.28 21.81
C TRP A 186 -5.98 5.88 22.40
N SER A 187 -6.07 4.69 23.01
CA SER A 187 -7.32 4.22 23.65
C SER A 187 -7.79 5.09 24.83
N GLN A 188 -6.87 5.84 25.45
CA GLN A 188 -7.15 6.78 26.53
C GLN A 188 -7.44 8.21 26.03
N GLY A 189 -7.39 8.45 24.71
CA GLY A 189 -7.60 9.76 24.11
C GLY A 189 -6.38 10.70 24.13
N ASP A 190 -5.19 10.20 24.48
CA ASP A 190 -3.93 10.96 24.41
C ASP A 190 -3.30 10.82 23.01
N CYS A 191 -3.85 11.59 22.06
CA CYS A 191 -3.40 11.58 20.67
C CYS A 191 -1.92 11.99 20.53
N ASN A 192 -1.45 12.95 21.32
CA ASN A 192 -0.07 13.45 21.23
C ASN A 192 0.94 12.35 21.59
N THR A 193 0.71 11.65 22.71
CA THR A 193 1.57 10.54 23.11
C THR A 193 1.47 9.39 22.10
N ALA A 194 0.26 9.06 21.62
CA ALA A 194 0.07 8.02 20.61
C ALA A 194 0.87 8.29 19.33
N THR A 195 0.80 9.51 18.79
CA THR A 195 1.54 9.92 17.58
C THR A 195 3.05 9.90 17.81
N ASN A 196 3.54 10.40 18.95
CA ASN A 196 4.98 10.43 19.23
C ASN A 196 5.56 9.00 19.37
N ARG A 197 4.85 8.11 20.06
CA ARG A 197 5.24 6.70 20.20
C ARG A 197 5.20 5.95 18.86
N LEU A 198 4.17 6.21 18.04
CA LEU A 198 4.06 5.65 16.70
C LEU A 198 5.20 6.12 15.78
N ARG A 199 5.58 7.40 15.85
CA ARG A 199 6.77 7.92 15.14
C ARG A 199 8.03 7.16 15.53
N ALA A 200 8.27 6.96 16.83
CA ALA A 200 9.42 6.19 17.32
C ALA A 200 9.39 4.74 16.81
N ALA A 201 8.21 4.12 16.69
CA ALA A 201 8.07 2.79 16.10
C ALA A 201 8.46 2.75 14.61
N PHE A 202 8.06 3.75 13.82
CA PHE A 202 8.50 3.86 12.41
C PHE A 202 10.00 4.11 12.28
N GLU A 203 10.60 4.92 13.16
CA GLU A 203 12.04 5.14 13.18
C GLU A 203 12.82 3.84 13.41
N LEU A 204 12.32 2.94 14.29
CA LEU A 204 12.92 1.62 14.49
C LEU A 204 12.87 0.74 13.23
N LEU A 205 11.75 0.76 12.49
CA LEU A 205 11.65 0.05 11.21
C LEU A 205 12.62 0.62 10.16
N THR A 206 12.73 1.94 10.07
CA THR A 206 13.67 2.61 9.16
C THR A 206 15.12 2.25 9.51
N GLN A 207 15.51 2.34 10.79
CA GLN A 207 16.85 1.98 11.25
C GLN A 207 17.20 0.51 10.94
N ALA A 208 16.23 -0.40 11.11
CA ALA A 208 16.43 -1.80 10.79
C ALA A 208 16.65 -2.02 9.28
N ARG A 209 15.85 -1.37 8.42
CA ARG A 209 16.02 -1.43 6.95
C ARG A 209 17.39 -0.90 6.52
N GLU A 210 17.79 0.28 7.02
CA GLU A 210 19.01 0.97 6.58
C GLU A 210 20.29 0.20 6.90
N ARG A 211 20.27 -0.74 7.85
CA ARG A 211 21.43 -1.60 8.15
C ARG A 211 21.84 -2.52 7.01
N PHE A 212 20.90 -2.90 6.14
CA PHE A 212 21.17 -3.84 5.05
C PHE A 212 20.63 -3.40 3.69
N TYR A 213 19.68 -2.45 3.64
CA TYR A 213 19.12 -1.89 2.41
C TYR A 213 18.85 -0.38 2.53
N PRO A 214 19.90 0.46 2.49
CA PRO A 214 19.79 1.91 2.55
C PRO A 214 19.52 2.53 1.16
N VAL A 215 18.60 1.94 0.39
CA VAL A 215 18.22 2.44 -0.93
C VAL A 215 16.88 3.16 -0.83
N ASP A 216 16.79 4.32 -1.48
CA ASP A 216 15.54 5.09 -1.57
C ASP A 216 14.49 4.33 -2.38
N ALA A 217 13.27 4.32 -1.86
CA ALA A 217 12.09 3.90 -2.60
C ALA A 217 11.29 5.12 -3.03
N TYR A 218 10.95 5.18 -4.31
CA TYR A 218 10.16 6.27 -4.89
C TYR A 218 8.75 5.76 -5.19
N LEU A 219 7.75 6.44 -4.66
CA LEU A 219 6.35 6.24 -5.02
C LEU A 219 6.00 7.25 -6.10
N VAL A 220 5.36 6.78 -7.16
CA VAL A 220 4.95 7.62 -8.29
C VAL A 220 3.46 7.41 -8.52
N ASP A 221 2.70 8.50 -8.46
CA ASP A 221 1.31 8.52 -8.90
C ASP A 221 1.25 9.06 -10.33
N LEU A 222 0.73 8.24 -11.25
CA LEU A 222 0.68 8.54 -12.68
C LEU A 222 -0.77 8.63 -13.15
N HIS A 223 -1.18 9.83 -13.55
CA HIS A 223 -2.50 10.07 -14.12
C HIS A 223 -2.40 10.08 -15.65
N LEU A 224 -3.17 9.22 -16.32
CA LEU A 224 -3.18 9.13 -17.77
C LEU A 224 -4.27 10.04 -18.34
N LEU A 225 -3.87 11.11 -19.04
CA LEU A 225 -4.81 12.08 -19.59
C LEU A 225 -4.90 11.95 -21.11
N ASP A 226 -6.13 11.86 -21.61
CA ASP A 226 -6.48 11.77 -23.02
C ASP A 226 -7.49 12.89 -23.37
N PRO A 227 -7.58 13.37 -24.63
CA PRO A 227 -8.60 14.35 -25.00
C PRO A 227 -10.05 13.88 -24.73
N SER A 228 -10.26 12.56 -24.64
CA SER A 228 -11.54 11.93 -24.30
C SER A 228 -11.77 11.74 -22.79
N THR A 229 -10.79 12.02 -21.93
CA THR A 229 -10.94 11.91 -20.48
C THR A 229 -12.13 12.76 -20.01
N PRO A 230 -13.03 12.21 -19.16
CA PRO A 230 -14.17 12.95 -18.63
C PRO A 230 -13.75 14.18 -17.80
N PRO A 231 -14.56 15.23 -17.75
CA PRO A 231 -14.31 16.36 -16.85
C PRO A 231 -14.21 15.93 -15.38
N ASN A 232 -13.46 16.70 -14.58
CA ASN A 232 -13.22 16.48 -13.16
C ASN A 232 -12.42 15.21 -12.82
N ALA A 233 -11.83 14.52 -13.81
CA ALA A 233 -11.03 13.32 -13.56
C ALA A 233 -9.81 13.58 -12.66
N LEU A 234 -9.30 14.82 -12.63
CA LEU A 234 -8.15 15.22 -11.80
C LEU A 234 -8.56 15.98 -10.52
N ALA A 235 -9.85 16.23 -10.29
CA ALA A 235 -10.30 17.10 -9.19
C ALA A 235 -9.81 16.60 -7.83
N GLY A 236 -10.00 15.31 -7.53
CA GLY A 236 -9.56 14.72 -6.27
C GLY A 236 -8.04 14.79 -6.04
N ALA A 237 -7.23 14.59 -7.08
CA ALA A 237 -5.78 14.67 -6.98
C ALA A 237 -5.31 16.11 -6.74
N LEU A 238 -5.92 17.09 -7.42
CA LEU A 238 -5.63 18.51 -7.26
C LEU A 238 -6.08 19.04 -5.89
N GLU A 239 -7.25 18.61 -5.40
CA GLU A 239 -7.78 18.98 -4.08
C GLU A 239 -6.95 18.39 -2.94
N ALA A 240 -6.55 17.12 -3.04
CA ALA A 240 -5.73 16.45 -2.04
C ALA A 240 -4.31 17.02 -1.95
N ARG A 241 -3.81 17.65 -3.02
CA ARG A 241 -2.43 18.16 -3.14
C ARG A 241 -1.37 17.07 -2.87
N THR A 242 -1.70 15.83 -3.21
CA THR A 242 -0.78 14.71 -3.16
C THR A 242 0.17 14.78 -4.37
N PRO A 243 1.47 14.44 -4.23
CA PRO A 243 2.38 14.48 -5.37
C PRO A 243 1.97 13.53 -6.51
N PHE A 244 1.84 14.04 -7.73
CA PHE A 244 1.52 13.22 -8.91
C PHE A 244 2.12 13.76 -10.23
N SER A 245 2.24 12.90 -11.23
CA SER A 245 2.60 13.28 -12.60
C SER A 245 1.50 12.92 -13.59
N ILE A 246 1.25 13.78 -14.57
CA ILE A 246 0.31 13.52 -15.65
C ILE A 246 1.09 13.04 -16.88
N VAL A 247 0.74 11.87 -17.41
CA VAL A 247 1.17 11.42 -18.74
C VAL A 247 0.14 11.90 -19.76
N ALA A 248 0.50 12.87 -20.59
CA ALA A 248 -0.41 13.49 -21.55
C ALA A 248 0.30 13.90 -22.85
N PRO A 249 -0.28 13.63 -24.03
CA PRO A 249 0.11 14.36 -25.24
C PRO A 249 -0.34 15.83 -25.16
N ALA A 250 0.31 16.71 -25.90
CA ALA A 250 0.05 18.14 -25.77
C ALA A 250 -1.40 18.52 -26.12
N ARG A 251 -2.02 17.80 -27.07
CA ARG A 251 -3.45 17.96 -27.39
C ARG A 251 -4.37 17.68 -26.20
N ALA A 252 -4.02 16.74 -25.33
CA ALA A 252 -4.82 16.45 -24.13
C ALA A 252 -4.78 17.63 -23.15
N ILE A 253 -3.61 18.26 -22.98
CA ILE A 253 -3.44 19.47 -22.17
C ILE A 253 -4.23 20.65 -22.75
N GLU A 254 -4.21 20.84 -24.08
CA GLU A 254 -4.99 21.89 -24.75
C GLU A 254 -6.50 21.71 -24.51
N VAL A 255 -7.00 20.49 -24.66
CA VAL A 255 -8.42 20.16 -24.43
C VAL A 255 -8.80 20.30 -22.96
N PHE A 256 -7.95 19.83 -22.05
CA PHE A 256 -8.15 19.96 -20.60
C PHE A 256 -8.22 21.43 -20.18
N ALA A 257 -7.26 22.26 -20.62
CA ALA A 257 -7.24 23.68 -20.29
C ALA A 257 -8.46 24.44 -20.86
N ALA A 258 -8.99 24.02 -22.00
CA ALA A 258 -10.19 24.61 -22.59
C ALA A 258 -11.49 24.20 -21.87
N ARG A 259 -11.56 22.95 -21.38
CA ARG A 259 -12.77 22.42 -20.71
C ARG A 259 -12.81 22.78 -19.23
N GLU A 260 -11.67 22.80 -18.56
CA GLU A 260 -11.54 22.92 -17.11
C GLU A 260 -10.49 23.99 -16.74
N PRO A 261 -10.76 25.27 -17.04
CA PRO A 261 -9.78 26.35 -16.87
C PRO A 261 -9.33 26.52 -15.40
N GLU A 262 -10.23 26.26 -14.44
CA GLU A 262 -9.93 26.33 -13.00
C GLU A 262 -8.97 25.21 -12.57
N HIS A 263 -9.24 23.95 -12.93
CA HIS A 263 -8.33 22.83 -12.66
C HIS A 263 -6.99 22.99 -13.38
N ALA A 264 -6.98 23.56 -14.60
CA ALA A 264 -5.75 23.87 -15.30
C ALA A 264 -4.92 24.95 -14.58
N ALA A 265 -5.56 25.95 -13.97
CA ALA A 265 -4.87 26.92 -13.13
C ALA A 265 -4.29 26.27 -11.86
N ALA A 266 -5.05 25.39 -11.21
CA ALA A 266 -4.59 24.63 -10.05
C ALA A 266 -3.40 23.71 -10.41
N LEU A 267 -3.43 23.05 -11.58
CA LEU A 267 -2.32 22.25 -12.08
C LEU A 267 -1.06 23.09 -12.27
N ARG A 268 -1.16 24.26 -12.91
CA ARG A 268 -0.01 25.17 -13.07
C ARG A 268 0.56 25.62 -11.73
N GLN A 269 -0.31 25.92 -10.77
CA GLN A 269 0.11 26.21 -9.40
C GLN A 269 0.85 25.01 -8.78
N GLY A 270 0.32 23.80 -8.92
CA GLY A 270 0.97 22.59 -8.39
C GLY A 270 2.32 22.29 -9.01
N ILE A 271 2.48 22.58 -10.30
CA ILE A 271 3.75 22.50 -11.02
C ILE A 271 4.76 23.55 -10.51
N ASN A 272 4.29 24.76 -10.18
CA ASN A 272 5.14 25.80 -9.62
C ASN A 272 5.56 25.51 -8.17
N GLU A 273 4.69 24.87 -7.39
CA GLU A 273 4.96 24.45 -6.02
C GLU A 273 5.74 23.12 -5.93
N GLY A 274 5.87 22.39 -7.04
CA GLY A 274 6.71 21.20 -7.16
C GLY A 274 6.07 19.88 -6.71
N TRP A 275 4.75 19.83 -6.55
CA TRP A 275 4.02 18.59 -6.22
C TRP A 275 3.24 18.02 -7.41
N ALA A 276 3.07 18.76 -8.51
CA ALA A 276 2.54 18.22 -9.75
C ALA A 276 3.56 18.33 -10.89
N ASP A 277 3.51 17.42 -11.86
CA ASP A 277 4.30 17.55 -13.09
C ASP A 277 3.54 17.02 -14.32
N VAL A 278 3.92 17.48 -15.51
CA VAL A 278 3.40 16.98 -16.78
C VAL A 278 4.54 16.36 -17.58
N VAL A 279 4.35 15.11 -17.96
CA VAL A 279 5.26 14.35 -18.82
C VAL A 279 4.54 13.98 -20.12
N GLY A 280 5.26 14.01 -21.23
CA GLY A 280 4.63 13.92 -22.55
C GLY A 280 5.64 13.99 -23.67
N GLY A 281 5.21 14.27 -24.88
CA GLY A 281 6.13 14.37 -26.03
C GLY A 281 5.53 15.11 -27.20
N ALA A 282 5.06 14.35 -28.17
CA ALA A 282 4.39 14.84 -29.35
C ALA A 282 3.07 15.58 -29.03
N TYR A 283 2.58 16.35 -30.02
CA TYR A 283 1.26 16.95 -29.97
C TYR A 283 0.14 15.89 -29.89
N GLU A 284 0.26 14.83 -30.68
CA GLU A 284 -0.58 13.63 -30.61
C GLU A 284 0.26 12.35 -30.56
N GLU A 285 -0.25 11.30 -29.93
CA GLU A 285 0.39 9.99 -29.90
C GLU A 285 0.07 9.15 -31.15
N VAL A 286 0.57 9.62 -32.30
CA VAL A 286 0.48 8.92 -33.57
C VAL A 286 1.55 7.83 -33.71
N ASP A 287 1.37 6.94 -34.69
CA ASP A 287 2.34 5.89 -35.04
C ASP A 287 3.56 6.50 -35.77
N GLU A 288 4.36 7.26 -35.02
CA GLU A 288 5.53 8.01 -35.52
C GLU A 288 6.49 7.22 -36.42
N PRO A 289 6.80 5.93 -36.17
CA PRO A 289 7.68 5.15 -37.05
C PRO A 289 7.17 5.00 -38.48
N LEU A 290 5.86 5.21 -38.71
CA LEU A 290 5.23 5.13 -40.03
C LEU A 290 5.16 6.49 -40.75
N LEU A 291 5.59 7.56 -40.09
CA LEU A 291 5.50 8.92 -40.61
C LEU A 291 6.81 9.38 -41.24
N PRO A 292 6.75 10.28 -42.25
CA PRO A 292 7.93 11.01 -42.70
C PRO A 292 8.55 11.82 -41.55
N LEU A 293 9.88 11.97 -41.57
CA LEU A 293 10.62 12.69 -40.52
C LEU A 293 10.07 14.10 -40.26
N GLU A 294 9.70 14.85 -41.30
CA GLU A 294 9.14 16.19 -41.15
C GLU A 294 7.83 16.20 -40.34
N SER A 295 6.99 15.17 -40.50
CA SER A 295 5.77 15.03 -39.71
C SER A 295 6.07 14.73 -38.24
N ILE A 296 7.10 13.91 -37.96
CA ILE A 296 7.57 13.66 -36.60
C ILE A 296 8.08 14.97 -35.98
N LEU A 297 8.96 15.70 -36.68
CA LEU A 297 9.49 16.98 -36.20
C LEU A 297 8.38 18.02 -35.97
N TRP A 298 7.35 18.02 -36.83
CA TRP A 298 6.18 18.87 -36.64
C TRP A 298 5.42 18.52 -35.36
N GLN A 299 5.19 17.23 -35.08
CA GLN A 299 4.50 16.77 -33.87
C GLN A 299 5.20 17.27 -32.59
N PHE A 300 6.52 17.16 -32.52
CA PHE A 300 7.28 17.63 -31.36
C PHE A 300 7.34 19.16 -31.26
N ARG A 301 7.51 19.86 -32.39
CA ARG A 301 7.50 21.34 -32.42
C ARG A 301 6.16 21.87 -31.93
N LYS A 302 5.07 21.36 -32.51
CA LYS A 302 3.71 21.75 -32.16
C LYS A 302 3.39 21.38 -30.71
N GLY A 303 3.83 20.21 -30.26
CA GLY A 303 3.67 19.76 -28.87
C GLY A 303 4.31 20.73 -27.89
N GLY A 304 5.58 21.08 -28.11
CA GLY A 304 6.30 22.05 -27.29
C GLY A 304 5.66 23.44 -27.25
N GLU A 305 5.13 23.93 -28.38
CA GLU A 305 4.37 25.19 -28.41
C GLU A 305 3.09 25.14 -27.57
N VAL A 306 2.38 24.01 -27.62
CA VAL A 306 1.13 23.82 -26.87
C VAL A 306 1.42 23.69 -25.37
N TYR A 307 2.43 22.92 -24.96
CA TYR A 307 2.83 22.85 -23.55
C TYR A 307 3.17 24.22 -22.99
N ARG A 308 4.04 24.98 -23.66
CA ARG A 308 4.42 26.34 -23.20
C ARG A 308 3.19 27.24 -23.06
N ARG A 309 2.29 27.23 -24.04
CA ARG A 309 1.06 28.03 -24.00
C ARG A 309 0.18 27.73 -22.78
N HIS A 310 0.08 26.47 -22.37
CA HIS A 310 -0.88 26.04 -21.35
C HIS A 310 -0.26 25.76 -19.97
N LEU A 311 1.08 25.79 -19.85
CA LEU A 311 1.84 25.48 -18.64
C LEU A 311 2.82 26.61 -18.24
N ASP A 312 2.40 27.87 -18.37
CA ASP A 312 3.19 29.07 -18.02
C ASP A 312 4.59 29.12 -18.66
N ASP A 313 4.65 28.94 -19.98
CA ASP A 313 5.87 28.95 -20.81
C ASP A 313 6.94 27.91 -20.41
N ARG A 314 6.58 26.92 -19.58
CA ARG A 314 7.46 25.81 -19.23
C ARG A 314 7.65 24.81 -20.37
N ASN A 315 8.84 24.23 -20.44
CA ASN A 315 9.11 23.08 -21.30
C ASN A 315 8.89 21.79 -20.50
N VAL A 316 8.25 20.81 -21.12
CA VAL A 316 8.21 19.44 -20.60
C VAL A 316 9.58 18.80 -20.82
N GLU A 317 10.21 18.31 -19.75
CA GLU A 317 11.57 17.75 -19.80
C GLU A 317 11.60 16.21 -19.89
N THR A 318 10.47 15.55 -19.63
CA THR A 318 10.38 14.09 -19.57
C THR A 318 9.52 13.56 -20.71
N LEU A 319 10.15 12.79 -21.60
CA LEU A 319 9.48 12.10 -22.68
C LEU A 319 8.69 10.91 -22.12
N ALA A 320 7.38 10.97 -22.17
CA ALA A 320 6.52 9.86 -21.78
C ALA A 320 5.34 9.74 -22.72
N ARG A 321 4.83 8.52 -22.87
CA ARG A 321 3.72 8.22 -23.76
C ARG A 321 2.84 7.13 -23.18
N ARG A 322 1.54 7.21 -23.42
CA ARG A 322 0.58 6.16 -23.10
C ARG A 322 0.62 5.07 -24.17
N ARG A 323 0.46 5.42 -25.45
CA ARG A 323 0.50 4.50 -26.60
C ARG A 323 1.93 4.17 -27.00
N PHE A 324 2.16 2.94 -27.43
CA PHE A 324 3.45 2.49 -27.95
C PHE A 324 3.91 3.34 -29.14
N GLY A 325 5.18 3.73 -29.15
CA GLY A 325 5.77 4.58 -30.17
C GLY A 325 7.28 4.72 -29.98
N LEU A 326 7.95 3.64 -29.55
CA LEU A 326 9.38 3.64 -29.24
C LEU A 326 10.17 3.20 -30.48
N TYR A 327 11.16 3.99 -30.89
CA TYR A 327 12.01 3.73 -32.05
C TYR A 327 13.44 4.26 -31.85
N PRO A 328 14.46 3.71 -32.54
CA PRO A 328 15.87 3.99 -32.22
C PRO A 328 16.28 5.47 -32.27
N MET A 329 15.67 6.27 -33.15
CA MET A 329 15.98 7.71 -33.30
C MET A 329 15.23 8.63 -32.33
N LEU A 330 14.32 8.10 -31.50
CA LEU A 330 13.48 8.93 -30.64
C LEU A 330 14.30 9.76 -29.62
N PRO A 331 15.34 9.23 -28.94
CA PRO A 331 16.21 10.04 -28.10
C PRO A 331 16.82 11.24 -28.84
N GLN A 332 17.33 11.03 -30.06
CA GLN A 332 17.88 12.11 -30.89
C GLN A 332 16.83 13.20 -31.19
N VAL A 333 15.63 12.79 -31.60
CA VAL A 333 14.53 13.73 -31.90
C VAL A 333 14.16 14.50 -30.64
N ALA A 334 13.86 13.80 -29.55
CA ALA A 334 13.41 14.40 -28.30
C ALA A 334 14.46 15.35 -27.70
N LYS A 335 15.74 14.99 -27.71
CA LYS A 335 16.82 15.85 -27.21
C LYS A 335 16.87 17.20 -27.94
N ARG A 336 16.58 17.24 -29.25
CA ARG A 336 16.48 18.48 -30.04
C ARG A 336 15.35 19.41 -29.57
N PHE A 337 14.32 18.87 -28.94
CA PHE A 337 13.18 19.63 -28.40
C PHE A 337 13.27 19.88 -26.88
N GLY A 338 14.42 19.60 -26.26
CA GLY A 338 14.68 19.94 -24.85
C GLY A 338 14.34 18.84 -23.85
N PHE A 339 13.93 17.66 -24.30
CA PHE A 339 13.73 16.51 -23.40
C PHE A 339 15.07 16.00 -22.86
N ARG A 340 15.09 15.66 -21.57
CA ARG A 340 16.27 15.19 -20.82
C ARG A 340 16.06 13.79 -20.26
N PHE A 341 14.83 13.51 -19.86
CA PHE A 341 14.42 12.25 -19.27
C PHE A 341 13.45 11.52 -20.18
N ALA A 342 13.27 10.22 -19.98
CA ALA A 342 12.24 9.45 -20.66
C ALA A 342 11.65 8.35 -19.78
N ILE A 343 10.43 7.95 -20.11
CA ILE A 343 9.82 6.69 -19.70
C ILE A 343 9.74 5.82 -20.96
N HIS A 344 10.58 4.79 -21.04
CA HIS A 344 10.64 3.88 -22.18
C HIS A 344 9.67 2.72 -21.96
N LEU A 345 8.38 3.05 -21.93
CA LEU A 345 7.28 2.11 -21.75
C LEU A 345 6.09 2.59 -22.57
N GLY A 346 5.33 1.65 -23.12
CA GLY A 346 3.93 1.89 -23.47
C GLY A 346 3.06 1.44 -22.30
N LEU A 347 2.17 2.29 -21.83
CA LEU A 347 1.17 1.93 -20.80
C LEU A 347 -0.08 1.28 -21.41
N ASP A 348 -0.20 1.33 -22.74
CA ASP A 348 -1.27 0.73 -23.53
C ASP A 348 -0.71 0.00 -24.77
N ALA A 349 -1.58 -0.72 -25.48
CA ALA A 349 -1.34 -1.36 -26.77
C ALA A 349 -0.40 -2.58 -26.79
N GLY A 350 -0.19 -3.26 -25.65
CA GLY A 350 0.41 -4.60 -25.66
C GLY A 350 1.19 -4.96 -24.40
N ARG A 351 1.91 -6.08 -24.49
CA ARG A 351 2.94 -6.48 -23.51
C ARG A 351 4.31 -6.28 -24.15
N PHE A 352 5.16 -5.53 -23.48
CA PHE A 352 6.49 -5.21 -23.97
C PHE A 352 7.55 -5.94 -23.14
N PRO A 353 8.70 -6.31 -23.72
CA PRO A 353 9.84 -6.78 -22.95
C PRO A 353 10.25 -5.71 -21.93
N VAL A 354 10.28 -6.10 -20.66
CA VAL A 354 10.70 -5.22 -19.57
C VAL A 354 12.13 -5.63 -19.19
N PRO A 355 13.12 -4.74 -19.34
CA PRO A 355 14.48 -5.01 -18.86
C PRO A 355 14.50 -5.09 -17.33
N VAL A 356 15.51 -5.78 -16.80
CA VAL A 356 15.65 -5.99 -15.35
C VAL A 356 15.99 -4.68 -14.65
N GLU A 357 16.81 -3.84 -15.29
CA GLU A 357 17.20 -2.55 -14.78
C GLU A 357 16.05 -1.55 -14.86
N SER A 358 15.84 -0.82 -13.78
CA SER A 358 14.81 0.22 -13.67
C SER A 358 15.21 1.53 -14.36
N LYS A 359 16.52 1.81 -14.43
CA LYS A 359 17.08 3.03 -15.02
C LYS A 359 18.23 2.69 -15.98
N ARG A 360 18.20 3.26 -17.18
CA ARG A 360 19.27 3.15 -18.19
C ARG A 360 19.39 4.44 -19.00
N LEU A 361 20.52 4.64 -19.68
CA LEU A 361 20.59 5.62 -20.77
C LEU A 361 20.00 5.00 -22.03
N TRP A 362 18.96 5.62 -22.58
CA TRP A 362 18.42 5.25 -23.88
C TRP A 362 19.17 6.02 -24.97
N GLU A 363 19.98 5.32 -25.74
CA GLU A 363 20.88 5.88 -26.76
C GLU A 363 20.35 5.67 -28.19
N SER A 364 20.41 6.72 -28.99
CA SER A 364 20.19 6.71 -30.43
C SER A 364 21.49 6.40 -31.20
N PRO A 365 21.42 5.93 -32.46
CA PRO A 365 22.61 5.61 -33.26
C PRO A 365 23.62 6.75 -33.47
N ASP A 366 23.22 8.00 -33.24
CA ASP A 366 24.07 9.19 -33.32
C ASP A 366 24.80 9.51 -31.99
N GLY A 367 24.60 8.71 -30.95
CA GLY A 367 25.12 8.94 -29.60
C GLY A 367 24.26 9.87 -28.74
N SER A 368 23.15 10.40 -29.26
CA SER A 368 22.20 11.15 -28.46
C SER A 368 21.51 10.23 -27.45
N SER A 369 21.41 10.65 -26.20
CA SER A 369 20.84 9.83 -25.14
C SER A 369 19.94 10.59 -24.18
N LEU A 370 18.99 9.86 -23.58
CA LEU A 370 18.09 10.30 -22.50
C LEU A 370 18.22 9.42 -21.26
N GLU A 371 18.19 10.03 -20.08
CA GLU A 371 18.08 9.27 -18.83
C GLU A 371 16.68 8.67 -18.71
N THR A 372 16.57 7.35 -18.62
CA THR A 372 15.32 6.68 -18.93
C THR A 372 14.92 5.68 -17.86
N LEU A 373 13.65 5.75 -17.44
CA LEU A 373 13.00 4.69 -16.67
C LEU A 373 12.46 3.62 -17.61
N THR A 374 12.81 2.37 -17.32
CA THR A 374 12.57 1.24 -18.23
C THR A 374 11.70 0.13 -17.64
N ARG A 375 11.32 0.24 -16.36
CA ARG A 375 10.45 -0.72 -15.67
C ARG A 375 9.10 -0.06 -15.37
N PRO A 376 7.97 -0.71 -15.71
CA PRO A 376 6.66 -0.18 -15.33
C PRO A 376 6.54 -0.14 -13.81
N PRO A 377 5.91 0.91 -13.25
CA PRO A 377 5.65 0.96 -11.82
C PRO A 377 4.75 -0.20 -11.40
N LEU A 378 4.89 -0.62 -10.15
CA LEU A 378 3.96 -1.58 -9.57
C LEU A 378 2.61 -0.88 -9.36
N ALA A 379 1.55 -1.51 -9.87
CA ALA A 379 0.20 -0.99 -9.76
C ALA A 379 -0.26 -1.08 -8.28
N ALA A 380 -0.42 0.07 -7.63
CA ALA A 380 -0.77 0.14 -6.20
C ALA A 380 -2.22 -0.27 -5.91
N ASP A 381 -3.10 -0.16 -6.91
CA ASP A 381 -4.50 -0.61 -6.89
C ASP A 381 -4.65 -2.14 -6.98
N ARG A 382 -3.55 -2.86 -7.22
CA ARG A 382 -3.51 -4.32 -7.34
C ARG A 382 -2.96 -4.93 -6.05
N PRO A 383 -3.80 -5.50 -5.16
CA PRO A 383 -3.35 -6.08 -3.90
C PRO A 383 -2.22 -7.10 -4.05
N ALA A 384 -2.24 -7.89 -5.12
CA ALA A 384 -1.20 -8.89 -5.39
C ALA A 384 0.17 -8.26 -5.66
N GLN A 385 0.25 -7.12 -6.37
CA GLN A 385 1.54 -6.47 -6.67
C GLN A 385 2.24 -5.98 -5.40
N GLY A 386 1.48 -5.51 -4.42
CA GLY A 386 2.03 -5.07 -3.13
C GLY A 386 2.77 -6.18 -2.38
N LEU A 387 2.28 -7.43 -2.44
CA LEU A 387 2.92 -8.57 -1.76
C LEU A 387 4.24 -8.98 -2.44
N HIS A 388 4.44 -8.65 -3.72
CA HIS A 388 5.71 -8.89 -4.41
C HIS A 388 6.74 -7.78 -4.19
N LEU A 389 6.36 -6.63 -3.62
CA LEU A 389 7.25 -5.47 -3.46
C LEU A 389 8.55 -5.82 -2.68
N PRO A 390 8.51 -6.56 -1.56
CA PRO A 390 9.72 -6.90 -0.81
C PRO A 390 10.66 -7.87 -1.53
N TRP A 391 10.22 -8.48 -2.64
CA TRP A 391 10.91 -9.55 -3.34
C TRP A 391 11.50 -9.12 -4.71
N ARG A 392 11.43 -7.82 -5.06
CA ARG A 392 11.57 -7.33 -6.45
C ARG A 392 12.66 -6.32 -6.74
#